data_AF-A0A918KA19-F1
#
_entry.id   AF-A0A918KA19-F1
#
_cell.length_a   1.000
_cell.length_b   1.000
_cell.length_c   1.000
_cell.angle_alpha   90.00
_cell.angle_beta   90.00
_cell.angle_gamma   90.00
#
_symmetry.space_group_name_H-M   'P 1'
#
loop_
_entity.id
_entity.type
_entity.pdbx_description
1 polymer ?
#
loop_
_entity_poly.entity_id
_entity_poly.type
_entity_poly.pdbx_seq_one_letter_code
_entity_poly.pdbx_strand_id
1 'polypeptide(L)'
;MPFTLSHAAAVLPAVRTDGSGRGRLVPAVLVAGSCAPDLTYYTAGVVPGGMEFGRFTHSFTGVFTFDVAVAWLLVAGWLLLREPLVALLPRAAQARVGALLRCGAPRTRPGPGLALRWYASAVLGGLTHVVWDAFTHHDGWGTRAFPVLGREVAGAPVFWLLQYGGSAVAAAVIAAFVVAALRRTAPAAPAGVPVLSARDRLRGLAVLGGCAALAAAQRALRWWVERGGAAKPWELVPTLCFGVGAGLVAGTVLYAAAVRLRRPAPVPAAPPVPVPSAPPAPAEPGAVPAAGRRSRAAERPGRT
;
A
#
# COMPACT_ATOMS: atom_id res chain seq x y z
N MET A 1 1.12 10.38 -17.50
CA MET A 1 -0.26 9.89 -17.80
C MET A 1 -1.31 10.62 -16.94
N PRO A 2 -2.60 10.74 -17.32
CA PRO A 2 -3.58 11.50 -16.51
C PRO A 2 -3.96 10.83 -15.18
N PHE A 3 -3.73 9.52 -15.02
CA PHE A 3 -4.04 8.79 -13.80
C PHE A 3 -2.79 8.11 -13.23
N THR A 4 -2.17 8.74 -12.23
CA THR A 4 -0.92 8.31 -11.59
C THR A 4 -0.92 6.85 -11.13
N LEU A 5 -2.05 6.36 -10.60
CA LEU A 5 -2.12 4.98 -10.10
C LEU A 5 -1.94 3.92 -11.20
N SER A 6 -2.11 4.30 -12.48
CA SER A 6 -1.83 3.42 -13.63
C SER A 6 -0.39 2.93 -13.65
N HIS A 7 0.56 3.73 -13.19
CA HIS A 7 1.99 3.37 -13.18
C HIS A 7 2.28 2.17 -12.29
N ALA A 8 1.43 1.88 -11.29
CA ALA A 8 1.55 0.69 -10.48
C ALA A 8 1.44 -0.61 -11.30
N ALA A 9 0.79 -0.57 -12.48
CA ALA A 9 0.71 -1.71 -13.38
C ALA A 9 2.09 -2.18 -13.85
N ALA A 10 3.04 -1.25 -14.06
CA ALA A 10 4.40 -1.58 -14.52
C ALA A 10 5.22 -2.37 -13.49
N VAL A 11 4.90 -2.23 -12.19
CA VAL A 11 5.60 -2.94 -11.11
C VAL A 11 4.91 -4.25 -10.70
N LEU A 12 3.69 -4.53 -11.17
CA LEU A 12 2.96 -5.76 -10.82
C LEU A 12 3.69 -7.07 -11.16
N PRO A 13 4.50 -7.19 -12.24
CA PRO A 13 5.28 -8.40 -12.48
C PRO A 13 6.21 -8.76 -11.31
N ALA A 14 6.66 -7.77 -10.52
CA ALA A 14 7.47 -7.95 -9.33
C ALA A 14 6.66 -8.24 -8.06
N VAL A 15 5.33 -8.29 -8.13
CA VAL A 15 4.42 -8.53 -6.99
C VAL A 15 3.69 -9.86 -7.17
N ARG A 16 3.62 -10.64 -6.08
CA ARG A 16 2.87 -11.89 -6.02
C ARG A 16 1.47 -11.63 -5.49
N THR A 17 0.53 -12.50 -5.85
CA THR A 17 -0.88 -12.39 -5.44
C THR A 17 -1.11 -12.65 -3.95
N ASP A 18 -0.10 -13.14 -3.23
CA ASP A 18 -0.07 -13.23 -1.76
C ASP A 18 0.38 -11.90 -1.08
N GLY A 19 0.62 -10.84 -1.86
CA GLY A 19 1.07 -9.54 -1.39
C GLY A 19 2.58 -9.44 -1.12
N SER A 20 3.35 -10.50 -1.37
CA SER A 20 4.81 -10.48 -1.26
C SER A 20 5.50 -10.06 -2.57
N GLY A 21 6.74 -9.57 -2.46
CA GLY A 21 7.55 -9.22 -3.64
C GLY A 21 8.28 -10.42 -4.19
N ARG A 22 8.59 -10.40 -5.50
CA ARG A 22 9.54 -11.33 -6.09
C ARG A 22 10.97 -10.92 -5.70
N GLY A 23 11.78 -11.90 -5.31
CA GLY A 23 13.13 -11.66 -4.84
C GLY A 23 13.16 -10.81 -3.56
N ARG A 24 13.98 -9.75 -3.55
CA ARG A 24 14.17 -8.85 -2.40
C ARG A 24 13.33 -7.56 -2.49
N LEU A 25 12.41 -7.48 -3.45
CA LEU A 25 11.60 -6.29 -3.67
C LEU A 25 10.48 -6.17 -2.64
N VAL A 26 10.13 -4.92 -2.28
CA VAL A 26 9.09 -4.60 -1.29
C VAL A 26 7.89 -4.00 -2.03
N PRO A 27 6.78 -4.75 -2.21
CA PRO A 27 5.66 -4.32 -3.06
C PRO A 27 5.07 -2.95 -2.72
N ALA A 28 4.85 -2.66 -1.43
CA ALA A 28 4.30 -1.37 -1.01
C ALA A 28 5.21 -0.20 -1.43
N VAL A 29 6.53 -0.40 -1.36
CA VAL A 29 7.52 0.62 -1.71
C VAL A 29 7.69 0.73 -3.23
N LEU A 30 7.61 -0.38 -3.97
CA LEU A 30 7.57 -0.38 -5.43
C LEU A 30 6.39 0.44 -5.96
N VAL A 31 5.18 0.16 -5.45
CA VAL A 31 3.96 0.86 -5.85
C VAL A 31 4.05 2.34 -5.47
N ALA A 32 4.49 2.65 -4.24
CA ALA A 32 4.69 4.03 -3.83
C ALA A 32 5.73 4.76 -4.69
N GLY A 33 6.83 4.11 -5.04
CA GLY A 33 7.85 4.64 -5.96
C GLY A 33 7.30 4.90 -7.36
N SER A 34 6.45 4.01 -7.89
CA SER A 34 5.81 4.21 -9.20
C SER A 34 4.80 5.36 -9.23
N CYS A 35 4.34 5.84 -8.07
CA CYS A 35 3.46 7.00 -7.97
C CYS A 35 4.22 8.28 -7.60
N ALA A 36 5.39 8.16 -6.93
CA ALA A 36 6.13 9.26 -6.32
C ALA A 36 6.36 10.48 -7.22
N PRO A 37 6.78 10.33 -8.51
CA PRO A 37 7.10 11.47 -9.35
C PRO A 37 5.94 12.47 -9.55
N ASP A 38 4.71 11.97 -9.53
CA ASP A 38 3.50 12.76 -9.75
C ASP A 38 2.96 13.44 -8.49
N LEU A 39 3.47 13.11 -7.29
CA LEU A 39 2.86 13.59 -6.04
C LEU A 39 2.84 15.12 -5.92
N THR A 40 3.79 15.80 -6.57
CA THR A 40 3.83 17.27 -6.56
C THR A 40 2.66 17.89 -7.34
N TYR A 41 2.14 17.22 -8.36
CA TYR A 41 0.96 17.67 -9.11
C TYR A 41 -0.31 17.70 -8.26
N TYR A 42 -0.45 16.76 -7.32
CA TYR A 42 -1.53 16.74 -6.34
C TYR A 42 -1.45 17.94 -5.38
N THR A 43 -0.25 18.41 -5.05
CA THR A 43 -0.04 19.58 -4.17
C THR A 43 -0.17 20.93 -4.88
N ALA A 44 -0.16 20.97 -6.22
CA ALA A 44 -0.14 22.22 -6.98
C ALA A 44 -1.36 23.15 -6.76
N GLY A 45 -2.46 22.65 -6.18
CA GLY A 45 -3.59 23.50 -5.77
C GLY A 45 -3.30 24.37 -4.53
N VAL A 46 -2.30 24.00 -3.73
CA VAL A 46 -1.98 24.65 -2.44
C VAL A 46 -0.51 25.04 -2.30
N VAL A 47 0.39 24.40 -3.06
CA VAL A 47 1.82 24.75 -3.13
C VAL A 47 2.12 25.36 -4.50
N PRO A 48 2.42 26.67 -4.59
CA PRO A 48 2.88 27.29 -5.81
C PRO A 48 4.15 26.60 -6.34
N GLY A 49 4.27 26.42 -7.66
CA GLY A 49 5.43 25.76 -8.26
C GLY A 49 5.36 24.23 -8.32
N GLY A 50 4.30 23.61 -7.78
CA GLY A 50 4.20 22.14 -7.69
C GLY A 50 4.13 21.43 -9.05
N MET A 51 3.62 22.11 -10.08
CA MET A 51 3.64 21.59 -11.46
C MET A 51 5.04 21.69 -12.07
N GLU A 52 5.72 22.82 -11.88
CA GLU A 52 7.03 23.11 -12.43
C GLU A 52 8.12 22.24 -11.81
N PHE A 53 7.98 21.94 -10.52
CA PHE A 53 8.86 21.03 -9.79
C PHE A 53 8.76 19.59 -10.30
N GLY A 54 7.69 19.24 -11.01
CA GLY A 54 7.55 17.96 -11.71
C GLY A 54 8.73 17.67 -12.65
N ARG A 55 9.36 18.70 -13.24
CA ARG A 55 10.58 18.53 -14.05
C ARG A 55 11.74 17.91 -13.26
N PHE A 56 11.86 18.25 -11.98
CA PHE A 56 12.88 17.69 -11.11
C PHE A 56 12.51 16.26 -10.68
N THR A 57 11.28 16.01 -10.25
CA THR A 57 10.84 14.66 -9.85
C THR A 57 10.90 13.67 -11.01
N HIS A 58 10.68 14.12 -12.24
CA HIS A 58 10.80 13.30 -13.44
C HIS A 58 12.24 13.22 -14.00
N SER A 59 13.24 13.75 -13.30
CA SER A 59 14.65 13.57 -13.63
C SER A 59 15.22 12.33 -12.95
N PHE A 60 16.31 11.76 -13.47
CA PHE A 60 17.02 10.68 -12.78
C PHE A 60 17.41 11.11 -11.36
N THR A 61 17.96 12.31 -11.19
CA THR A 61 18.32 12.84 -9.87
C THR A 61 17.12 12.86 -8.93
N GLY A 62 15.94 13.29 -9.38
CA GLY A 62 14.70 13.26 -8.60
C GLY A 62 14.33 11.85 -8.14
N VAL A 63 14.35 10.89 -9.08
CA VAL A 63 14.04 9.48 -8.82
C VAL A 63 14.98 8.84 -7.79
N PHE A 64 16.27 9.14 -7.86
CA PHE A 64 17.27 8.60 -6.93
C PHE A 64 17.30 9.34 -5.57
N THR A 65 16.59 10.47 -5.43
CA THR A 65 16.62 11.31 -4.23
C THR A 65 15.22 11.59 -3.66
N PHE A 66 14.55 12.64 -4.15
CA PHE A 66 13.27 13.13 -3.63
C PHE A 66 12.16 12.09 -3.68
N ASP A 67 12.05 11.36 -4.79
CA ASP A 67 10.97 10.38 -4.96
C ASP A 67 11.12 9.20 -4.01
N VAL A 68 12.35 8.85 -3.62
CA VAL A 68 12.58 7.85 -2.58
C VAL A 68 11.98 8.30 -1.25
N ALA A 69 12.24 9.56 -0.86
CA ALA A 69 11.68 10.12 0.37
C ALA A 69 10.14 10.15 0.31
N VAL A 70 9.57 10.59 -0.82
CA VAL A 70 8.11 10.59 -1.04
C VAL A 70 7.55 9.17 -0.97
N ALA A 71 8.17 8.18 -1.62
CA ALA A 71 7.71 6.80 -1.57
C ALA A 71 7.70 6.25 -0.14
N TRP A 72 8.72 6.57 0.66
CA TRP A 72 8.79 6.14 2.06
C TRP A 72 7.72 6.82 2.91
N LEU A 73 7.47 8.11 2.69
CA LEU A 73 6.38 8.84 3.34
C LEU A 73 5.01 8.27 2.97
N LEU A 74 4.79 7.91 1.70
CA LEU A 74 3.56 7.26 1.26
C LEU A 74 3.36 5.90 1.95
N VAL A 75 4.42 5.09 2.07
CA VAL A 75 4.34 3.82 2.80
C VAL A 75 4.11 4.05 4.29
N ALA A 76 4.76 5.03 4.90
CA ALA A 76 4.52 5.38 6.31
C ALA A 76 3.07 5.82 6.53
N GLY A 77 2.54 6.69 5.67
CA GLY A 77 1.12 7.08 5.66
C GLY A 77 0.20 5.88 5.48
N TRP A 78 0.46 5.03 4.49
CA TRP A 78 -0.30 3.80 4.25
C TRP A 78 -0.38 2.91 5.50
N LEU A 79 0.73 2.73 6.23
CA LEU A 79 0.75 1.94 7.47
C LEU A 79 -0.05 2.55 8.63
N LEU A 80 -0.41 3.84 8.56
CA LEU A 80 -1.32 4.50 9.50
C LEU A 80 -2.78 4.42 9.04
N LEU A 81 -3.00 4.45 7.73
CA LEU A 81 -4.31 4.55 7.09
C LEU A 81 -4.96 3.17 6.82
N ARG A 82 -4.18 2.10 6.65
CA ARG A 82 -4.70 0.79 6.20
C ARG A 82 -5.83 0.23 7.06
N GLU A 83 -5.72 0.22 8.40
CA GLU A 83 -6.77 -0.35 9.24
C GLU A 83 -8.06 0.51 9.26
N PRO A 84 -7.99 1.85 9.41
CA PRO A 84 -9.15 2.71 9.20
C PRO A 84 -9.83 2.51 7.83
N LEU A 85 -9.04 2.40 6.75
CA LEU A 85 -9.59 2.20 5.41
C LEU A 85 -10.30 0.85 5.27
N VAL A 86 -9.74 -0.23 5.84
CA VAL A 86 -10.42 -1.54 5.88
C VAL A 86 -11.73 -1.46 6.68
N ALA A 87 -11.80 -0.64 7.72
CA ALA A 87 -13.00 -0.48 8.54
C ALA A 87 -14.20 0.12 7.76
N LEU A 88 -13.95 0.87 6.69
CA LEU A 88 -14.99 1.38 5.78
C LEU A 88 -15.69 0.29 4.98
N LEU A 89 -15.01 -0.84 4.74
CA LEU A 89 -15.57 -1.94 3.96
C LEU A 89 -16.74 -2.62 4.69
N PRO A 90 -17.68 -3.23 3.95
CA PRO A 90 -18.68 -4.14 4.53
C PRO A 90 -18.00 -5.24 5.34
N ARG A 91 -18.61 -5.67 6.46
CA ARG A 91 -17.99 -6.65 7.39
C ARG A 91 -17.56 -7.94 6.68
N ALA A 92 -18.33 -8.40 5.70
CA ALA A 92 -18.02 -9.59 4.90
C ALA A 92 -16.68 -9.49 4.13
N ALA A 93 -16.26 -8.28 3.73
CA ALA A 93 -15.02 -8.06 3.00
C ALA A 93 -13.80 -7.84 3.92
N GLN A 94 -14.02 -7.41 5.17
CA GLN A 94 -12.94 -7.02 6.09
C GLN A 94 -11.98 -8.17 6.40
N ALA A 95 -12.49 -9.40 6.53
CA ALA A 95 -11.65 -10.56 6.87
C ALA A 95 -10.60 -10.87 5.80
N ARG A 96 -11.00 -10.90 4.52
CA ARG A 96 -10.07 -11.18 3.40
C ARG A 96 -9.14 -10.01 3.14
N VAL A 97 -9.68 -8.79 3.11
CA VAL A 97 -8.86 -7.58 2.84
C VAL A 97 -7.88 -7.34 3.98
N GLY A 98 -8.31 -7.46 5.23
CA GLY A 98 -7.45 -7.33 6.40
C GLY A 98 -6.31 -8.36 6.43
N ALA A 99 -6.59 -9.60 6.02
CA ALA A 99 -5.58 -10.65 5.88
C ALA A 99 -4.54 -10.30 4.81
N LEU A 100 -4.98 -9.93 3.60
CA LEU A 100 -4.08 -9.56 2.50
C LEU A 100 -3.19 -8.36 2.85
N LEU A 101 -3.77 -7.35 3.52
CA LEU A 101 -3.06 -6.14 3.92
C LEU A 101 -2.25 -6.28 5.22
N ARG A 102 -2.29 -7.46 5.85
CA ARG A 102 -1.62 -7.77 7.13
C ARG A 102 -1.97 -6.74 8.20
N CYS A 103 -3.24 -6.40 8.31
CA CYS A 103 -3.76 -5.52 9.36
C CYS A 103 -3.40 -6.07 10.75
N GLY A 104 -3.01 -5.18 11.66
CA GLY A 104 -2.60 -5.57 13.02
C GLY A 104 -1.21 -6.21 13.13
N ALA A 105 -0.50 -6.43 12.01
CA ALA A 105 0.88 -6.92 12.06
C ALA A 105 1.79 -5.92 12.82
N PRO A 106 2.68 -6.40 13.72
CA PRO A 106 3.61 -5.56 14.47
C PRO A 106 4.50 -4.72 13.54
N ARG A 107 4.75 -3.48 13.93
CA ARG A 107 5.72 -2.62 13.24
C ARG A 107 7.12 -3.00 13.71
N THR A 108 7.92 -3.59 12.83
CA THR A 108 9.32 -3.87 13.11
C THR A 108 10.17 -2.65 12.77
N ARG A 109 11.19 -2.37 13.58
CA ARG A 109 12.16 -1.31 13.26
C ARG A 109 12.97 -1.74 12.04
N PRO A 110 13.12 -0.88 11.02
CA PRO A 110 13.88 -1.23 9.83
C PRO A 110 15.37 -1.31 10.17
N GLY A 111 15.99 -2.47 9.91
CA GLY A 111 17.45 -2.60 9.88
C GLY A 111 18.05 -2.08 8.55
N PRO A 112 19.38 -1.92 8.47
CA PRO A 112 20.05 -1.35 7.28
C PRO A 112 19.76 -2.13 6.00
N GLY A 113 19.71 -3.46 6.09
CA GLY A 113 19.36 -4.30 4.93
C GLY A 113 17.92 -4.11 4.43
N LEU A 114 16.98 -3.70 5.29
CA LEU A 114 15.62 -3.37 4.87
C LEU A 114 15.58 -1.98 4.21
N ALA A 115 16.28 -1.00 4.76
CA ALA A 115 16.40 0.34 4.17
C ALA A 115 16.96 0.28 2.74
N LEU A 116 17.99 -0.53 2.50
CA LEU A 116 18.52 -0.74 1.14
C LEU A 116 17.49 -1.35 0.18
N ARG A 117 16.70 -2.34 0.64
CA ARG A 117 15.63 -2.91 -0.17
C ARG A 117 14.51 -1.92 -0.45
N TRP A 118 14.18 -1.06 0.51
CA TRP A 118 13.22 0.03 0.35
C TRP A 118 13.73 1.04 -0.67
N TYR A 119 14.98 1.47 -0.55
CA TYR A 119 15.62 2.36 -1.51
C TYR A 119 15.55 1.79 -2.94
N ALA A 120 16.06 0.56 -3.12
CA ALA A 120 16.07 -0.10 -4.43
C ALA A 120 14.65 -0.30 -5.00
N SER A 121 13.67 -0.63 -4.16
CA SER A 121 12.27 -0.78 -4.58
C SER A 121 11.65 0.57 -4.98
N ALA A 122 11.93 1.64 -4.24
CA ALA A 122 11.42 2.97 -4.54
C ALA A 122 12.01 3.49 -5.86
N VAL A 123 13.33 3.38 -6.03
CA VAL A 123 14.03 3.75 -7.27
C VAL A 123 13.51 2.94 -8.45
N LEU A 124 13.37 1.62 -8.32
CA LEU A 124 12.86 0.79 -9.40
C LEU A 124 11.42 1.21 -9.79
N GLY A 125 10.57 1.49 -8.81
CA GLY A 125 9.23 2.04 -9.05
C GLY A 125 9.28 3.38 -9.78
N GLY A 126 10.08 4.34 -9.30
CA GLY A 126 10.24 5.65 -9.92
C GLY A 126 10.78 5.55 -11.34
N LEU A 127 11.78 4.70 -11.60
CA LEU A 127 12.31 4.46 -12.94
C LEU A 127 11.23 3.90 -13.88
N THR A 128 10.39 2.95 -13.43
CA THR A 128 9.29 2.47 -14.28
C THR A 128 8.29 3.58 -14.62
N HIS A 129 8.06 4.52 -13.70
CA HIS A 129 7.20 5.68 -13.93
C HIS A 129 7.78 6.58 -15.04
N VAL A 130 8.97 7.13 -14.85
CA VAL A 130 9.57 8.08 -15.81
C VAL A 130 9.86 7.46 -17.16
N VAL A 131 10.28 6.19 -17.23
CA VAL A 131 10.50 5.51 -18.52
C VAL A 131 9.19 5.41 -19.30
N TRP A 132 8.09 5.07 -18.62
CA TRP A 132 6.77 4.96 -19.25
C TRP A 132 6.21 6.32 -19.65
N ASP A 133 6.32 7.33 -18.78
CA ASP A 133 5.85 8.67 -19.10
C ASP A 133 6.66 9.29 -20.24
N ALA A 134 7.99 9.17 -20.21
CA ALA A 134 8.84 9.61 -21.32
C ALA A 134 8.59 8.85 -22.62
N PHE A 135 8.01 7.64 -22.59
CA PHE A 135 7.60 6.95 -23.83
C PHE A 135 6.32 7.55 -24.43
N THR A 136 5.39 8.00 -23.58
CA THR A 136 4.04 8.43 -23.99
C THR A 136 3.86 9.95 -24.06
N HIS A 137 4.90 10.71 -23.70
CA HIS A 137 4.92 12.17 -23.79
C HIS A 137 5.13 12.65 -25.23
N HIS A 138 4.57 13.82 -25.58
CA HIS A 138 4.64 14.38 -26.94
C HIS A 138 6.08 14.60 -27.42
N ASP A 139 6.95 15.09 -26.54
CA ASP A 139 8.41 15.23 -26.77
C ASP A 139 9.22 14.08 -26.15
N GLY A 140 8.58 12.93 -25.98
CA GLY A 140 9.15 11.74 -25.39
C GLY A 140 10.13 10.99 -26.31
N TRP A 141 10.82 10.00 -25.75
CA TRP A 141 11.64 9.11 -26.57
C TRP A 141 10.78 8.21 -27.47
N GLY A 142 9.57 7.86 -27.03
CA GLY A 142 8.65 7.03 -27.81
C GLY A 142 8.14 7.74 -29.07
N THR A 143 7.77 9.02 -28.98
CA THR A 143 7.33 9.79 -30.15
C THR A 143 8.47 10.08 -31.13
N ARG A 144 9.70 10.24 -30.64
CA ARG A 144 10.91 10.31 -31.49
C ARG A 144 11.21 8.98 -32.20
N ALA A 145 11.09 7.87 -31.48
CA ALA A 145 11.36 6.53 -32.04
C ALA A 145 10.24 6.05 -32.98
N PHE A 146 9.00 6.43 -32.70
CA PHE A 146 7.82 6.06 -33.47
C PHE A 146 7.03 7.32 -33.87
N PRO A 147 7.40 7.98 -34.98
CA PRO A 147 6.74 9.22 -35.44
C PRO A 147 5.23 9.10 -35.65
N VAL A 148 4.72 7.87 -35.86
CA VAL A 148 3.28 7.57 -35.92
C VAL A 148 2.53 8.01 -34.65
N LEU A 149 3.20 8.06 -33.49
CA LEU A 149 2.61 8.50 -32.22
C LEU A 149 2.28 9.99 -32.19
N GLY A 150 2.94 10.79 -33.04
CA GLY A 150 2.66 12.21 -33.21
C GLY A 150 1.54 12.51 -34.22
N ARG A 151 1.03 11.51 -34.94
CA ARG A 151 -0.06 11.71 -35.91
C ARG A 151 -1.38 11.94 -35.18
N GLU A 152 -2.26 12.71 -35.80
CA GLU A 152 -3.64 12.88 -35.32
C GLU A 152 -4.55 11.81 -35.90
N VAL A 153 -5.41 11.24 -35.05
CA VAL A 153 -6.50 10.35 -35.43
C VAL A 153 -7.77 10.93 -34.83
N ALA A 154 -8.77 11.19 -35.66
CA ALA A 154 -10.05 11.80 -35.27
C ALA A 154 -9.90 13.13 -34.48
N GLY A 155 -8.92 13.96 -34.85
CA GLY A 155 -8.67 15.26 -34.21
C GLY A 155 -7.95 15.21 -32.85
N ALA A 156 -7.44 14.04 -32.45
CA ALA A 156 -6.63 13.85 -31.26
C ALA A 156 -5.27 13.20 -31.61
N PRO A 157 -4.15 13.67 -31.04
CA PRO A 157 -2.86 13.02 -31.23
C PRO A 157 -2.85 11.58 -30.71
N VAL A 158 -2.19 10.66 -31.41
CA VAL A 158 -2.12 9.24 -31.02
C VAL A 158 -1.48 9.05 -29.64
N PHE A 159 -0.45 9.83 -29.29
CA PHE A 159 0.14 9.80 -27.95
C PHE A 159 -0.89 10.11 -26.84
N TRP A 160 -1.89 10.94 -27.13
CA TRP A 160 -2.96 11.26 -26.20
C TRP A 160 -3.87 10.03 -25.98
N LEU A 161 -4.26 9.34 -27.05
CA LEU A 161 -4.99 8.07 -26.95
C LEU A 161 -4.19 7.02 -26.18
N LEU A 162 -2.86 6.96 -26.36
CA LEU A 162 -1.99 6.06 -25.60
C LEU A 162 -1.95 6.40 -24.11
N GLN A 163 -1.91 7.69 -23.75
CA GLN A 163 -1.91 8.08 -22.33
C GLN A 163 -3.24 7.73 -21.65
N TYR A 164 -4.37 8.04 -22.28
CA TYR A 164 -5.69 7.80 -21.69
C TYR A 164 -6.10 6.32 -21.78
N GLY A 165 -5.93 5.70 -22.96
CA GLY A 165 -6.20 4.29 -23.18
C GLY A 165 -5.25 3.40 -22.37
N GLY A 166 -3.96 3.74 -22.33
CA GLY A 166 -2.97 3.06 -21.49
C GLY A 166 -3.31 3.14 -20.00
N SER A 167 -3.78 4.30 -19.53
CA SER A 167 -4.26 4.44 -18.15
C SER A 167 -5.46 3.53 -17.86
N ALA A 168 -6.43 3.44 -18.78
CA ALA A 168 -7.61 2.59 -18.62
C ALA A 168 -7.24 1.09 -18.60
N VAL A 169 -6.37 0.65 -19.51
CA VAL A 169 -5.86 -0.73 -19.55
C VAL A 169 -5.07 -1.04 -18.27
N ALA A 170 -4.20 -0.13 -17.83
CA ALA A 170 -3.42 -0.29 -16.60
C ALA A 170 -4.34 -0.43 -15.37
N ALA A 171 -5.38 0.40 -15.26
CA ALA A 171 -6.37 0.32 -14.20
C ALA A 171 -7.11 -1.04 -14.22
N ALA A 172 -7.49 -1.54 -15.39
CA ALA A 172 -8.11 -2.86 -15.54
C ALA A 172 -7.18 -4.00 -15.11
N VAL A 173 -5.89 -3.93 -15.48
CA VAL A 173 -4.86 -4.90 -15.05
C VAL A 173 -4.68 -4.89 -13.53
N ILE A 174 -4.61 -3.70 -12.91
CA ILE A 174 -4.52 -3.57 -11.46
C ILE A 174 -5.76 -4.16 -10.79
N ALA A 175 -6.96 -3.85 -11.29
CA ALA A 175 -8.21 -4.40 -10.75
C ALA A 175 -8.24 -5.94 -10.85
N ALA A 176 -7.87 -6.50 -11.99
CA ALA A 176 -7.79 -7.95 -12.19
C ALA A 176 -6.78 -8.61 -11.23
N PHE A 177 -5.62 -7.99 -11.02
CA PHE A 177 -4.60 -8.45 -10.07
C PHE A 177 -5.13 -8.45 -8.63
N VAL A 178 -5.76 -7.35 -8.18
CA VAL A 178 -6.34 -7.24 -6.84
C VAL A 178 -7.44 -8.27 -6.62
N VAL A 179 -8.33 -8.46 -7.60
CA VAL A 179 -9.38 -9.49 -7.54
C VAL A 179 -8.75 -10.89 -7.43
N ALA A 180 -7.73 -11.19 -8.22
CA ALA A 180 -7.03 -12.48 -8.15
C ALA A 180 -6.35 -12.69 -6.79
N ALA A 181 -5.72 -11.66 -6.23
CA ALA A 181 -5.11 -11.69 -4.89
C ALA A 181 -6.15 -11.95 -3.79
N LEU A 182 -7.28 -11.23 -3.82
CA LEU A 182 -8.35 -11.39 -2.83
C LEU A 182 -9.04 -12.74 -2.92
N ARG A 183 -9.24 -13.29 -4.13
CA ARG A 183 -9.81 -14.63 -4.32
C ARG A 183 -8.92 -15.72 -3.74
N ARG A 184 -7.59 -15.57 -3.85
CA ARG A 184 -6.59 -16.51 -3.32
C ARG A 184 -6.32 -16.35 -1.81
N THR A 185 -6.74 -15.23 -1.22
CA THR A 185 -6.53 -14.96 0.21
C THR A 185 -7.60 -15.67 1.05
N ALA A 186 -7.13 -16.52 1.97
CA ALA A 186 -8.01 -17.11 2.99
C ALA A 186 -8.49 -16.03 3.97
N PRO A 187 -9.79 -15.97 4.33
CA PRO A 187 -10.29 -15.05 5.34
C PRO A 187 -9.59 -15.29 6.69
N ALA A 188 -9.16 -14.22 7.35
CA ALA A 188 -8.69 -14.26 8.73
C ALA A 188 -9.42 -13.21 9.57
N ALA A 189 -9.44 -13.40 10.89
CA ALA A 189 -10.02 -12.41 11.79
C ALA A 189 -9.29 -11.06 11.61
N PRO A 190 -9.99 -9.96 11.33
CA PRO A 190 -9.37 -8.68 11.06
C PRO A 190 -8.79 -8.08 12.35
N ALA A 191 -7.51 -8.33 12.61
CA ALA A 191 -6.79 -7.77 13.74
C ALA A 191 -6.52 -6.28 13.54
N GLY A 192 -6.72 -5.47 14.59
CA GLY A 192 -6.42 -4.03 14.59
C GLY A 192 -7.36 -3.15 13.74
N VAL A 193 -8.40 -3.73 13.12
CA VAL A 193 -9.41 -2.99 12.35
C VAL A 193 -10.47 -2.41 13.28
N PRO A 194 -10.67 -1.08 13.30
CA PRO A 194 -11.71 -0.46 14.13
C PRO A 194 -13.12 -0.95 13.78
N VAL A 195 -13.94 -1.22 14.80
CA VAL A 195 -15.35 -1.56 14.59
C VAL A 195 -16.15 -0.29 14.33
N LEU A 196 -16.75 -0.16 13.15
CA LEU A 196 -17.56 0.98 12.74
C LEU A 196 -19.04 0.61 12.59
N SER A 197 -19.92 1.53 13.01
CA SER A 197 -21.35 1.44 12.70
C SER A 197 -21.60 1.87 11.24
N ALA A 198 -22.78 1.57 10.71
CA ALA A 198 -23.18 2.04 9.38
C ALA A 198 -23.13 3.58 9.27
N ARG A 199 -23.51 4.29 10.34
CA ARG A 199 -23.44 5.77 10.41
C ARG A 199 -22.01 6.28 10.39
N ASP A 200 -21.08 5.61 11.08
CA ASP A 200 -19.67 6.00 11.06
C ASP A 200 -19.06 5.81 9.67
N ARG A 201 -19.42 4.71 8.99
CA ARG A 201 -18.99 4.47 7.60
C ARG A 201 -19.54 5.53 6.66
N LEU A 202 -20.82 5.85 6.75
CA LEU A 202 -21.44 6.90 5.93
C LEU A 202 -20.79 8.26 6.16
N ARG A 203 -20.50 8.62 7.42
CA ARG A 203 -19.77 9.86 7.76
C ARG A 203 -18.36 9.84 7.19
N GLY A 204 -17.64 8.72 7.30
CA GLY A 204 -16.31 8.57 6.70
C GLY A 204 -16.34 8.77 5.19
N LEU A 205 -17.28 8.10 4.50
CA LEU A 205 -17.49 8.25 3.06
C LEU A 205 -17.89 9.67 2.67
N ALA A 206 -18.71 10.35 3.48
CA ALA A 206 -19.07 11.75 3.25
C ALA A 206 -17.86 12.68 3.39
N VAL A 207 -16.96 12.45 4.35
CA VAL A 207 -15.70 13.21 4.48
C VAL A 207 -14.81 12.98 3.27
N LEU A 208 -14.60 11.72 2.86
CA LEU A 208 -13.81 11.36 1.69
C LEU A 208 -14.36 11.99 0.40
N GLY A 209 -15.66 11.80 0.15
CA GLY A 209 -16.34 12.34 -1.03
C GLY A 209 -16.41 13.87 -1.03
N GLY A 210 -16.67 14.48 0.13
CA GLY A 210 -16.69 15.92 0.30
C GLY A 210 -15.33 16.57 0.02
N CYS A 211 -14.25 16.05 0.62
CA CYS A 211 -12.90 16.55 0.34
C CYS A 211 -12.51 16.37 -1.14
N ALA A 212 -12.83 15.21 -1.74
CA ALA A 212 -12.58 14.95 -3.16
C ALA A 212 -13.34 15.94 -4.07
N ALA A 213 -14.63 16.15 -3.81
CA ALA A 213 -15.46 17.08 -4.58
C ALA A 213 -15.00 18.53 -4.44
N LEU A 214 -14.67 18.97 -3.21
CA LEU A 214 -14.19 20.34 -2.96
C LEU A 214 -12.86 20.61 -3.66
N ALA A 215 -11.88 19.70 -3.56
CA ALA A 215 -10.58 19.87 -4.22
C ALA A 215 -10.71 19.80 -5.75
N ALA A 216 -11.57 18.93 -6.28
CA ALA A 216 -11.87 18.88 -7.71
C ALA A 216 -12.51 20.19 -8.20
N ALA A 217 -13.53 20.69 -7.50
CA ALA A 217 -14.21 21.94 -7.83
C ALA A 217 -13.27 23.14 -7.75
N GLN A 218 -12.44 23.22 -6.70
CA GLN A 218 -11.44 24.28 -6.54
C GLN A 218 -10.47 24.32 -7.72
N ARG A 219 -9.94 23.18 -8.15
CA ARG A 219 -9.01 23.10 -9.29
C ARG A 219 -9.70 23.37 -10.62
N ALA A 220 -10.92 22.86 -10.83
CA ALA A 220 -11.71 23.13 -12.02
C ALA A 220 -12.04 24.62 -12.15
N LEU A 221 -12.40 25.29 -11.05
CA LEU A 221 -12.68 26.72 -11.05
C LEU A 221 -11.44 27.55 -11.36
N ARG A 222 -10.28 27.23 -10.77
CA ARG A 222 -9.01 27.92 -11.12
C ARG A 222 -8.65 27.73 -12.59
N TRP A 223 -8.76 26.49 -13.08
CA TRP A 223 -8.53 26.20 -14.49
C TRP A 223 -9.48 26.99 -15.41
N TRP A 224 -10.77 27.10 -15.05
CA TRP A 224 -11.74 27.89 -15.80
C TRP A 224 -11.40 29.38 -15.80
N VAL A 225 -10.97 29.93 -14.67
CA VAL A 225 -10.55 31.34 -14.57
C VAL A 225 -9.29 31.61 -15.41
N GLU A 226 -8.32 30.68 -15.41
CA GLU A 226 -7.05 30.84 -16.12
C GLU A 226 -7.17 30.60 -17.64
N ARG A 227 -8.02 29.66 -18.07
CA ARG A 227 -8.09 29.23 -19.48
C ARG A 227 -9.41 29.50 -20.19
N GLY A 228 -10.50 29.73 -19.46
CA GLY A 228 -11.82 30.04 -20.02
C GLY A 228 -12.33 29.05 -21.08
N GLY A 229 -13.10 29.56 -22.04
CA GLY A 229 -13.68 28.80 -23.15
C GLY A 229 -12.72 28.44 -24.30
N ALA A 230 -11.43 28.78 -24.18
CA ALA A 230 -10.42 28.45 -25.20
C ALA A 230 -9.85 27.03 -25.05
N ALA A 231 -10.05 26.38 -23.91
CA ALA A 231 -9.49 25.07 -23.62
C ALA A 231 -10.46 23.95 -24.00
N LYS A 232 -9.91 22.84 -24.52
CA LYS A 232 -10.72 21.70 -24.96
C LYS A 232 -11.24 20.95 -23.73
N PRO A 233 -12.50 20.43 -23.72
CA PRO A 233 -13.10 19.81 -22.53
C PRO A 233 -12.27 18.68 -21.89
N TRP A 234 -11.49 17.96 -22.68
CA TRP A 234 -10.66 16.85 -22.20
C TRP A 234 -9.39 17.29 -21.45
N GLU A 235 -8.97 18.55 -21.58
CA GLU A 235 -7.90 19.15 -20.75
C GLU A 235 -8.30 19.31 -19.29
N LEU A 236 -9.60 19.21 -18.99
CA LEU A 236 -10.12 19.22 -17.63
C LEU A 236 -9.85 17.89 -16.90
N VAL A 237 -9.64 16.78 -17.63
CA VAL A 237 -9.51 15.45 -17.03
C VAL A 237 -8.32 15.37 -16.04
N PRO A 238 -7.09 15.77 -16.40
CA PRO A 238 -5.98 15.74 -15.44
C PRO A 238 -6.23 16.67 -14.24
N THR A 239 -6.81 17.85 -14.48
CA THR A 239 -7.19 18.80 -13.43
C THR A 239 -8.13 18.17 -12.41
N LEU A 240 -9.14 17.45 -12.88
CA LEU A 240 -10.07 16.71 -12.02
C LEU A 240 -9.40 15.53 -11.33
N CYS A 241 -8.58 14.73 -12.02
CA CYS A 241 -7.87 13.60 -11.42
C CYS A 241 -6.95 14.04 -10.28
N PHE A 242 -6.17 15.11 -10.47
CA PHE A 242 -5.31 15.67 -9.42
C PHE A 242 -6.13 16.30 -8.29
N GLY A 243 -7.25 16.96 -8.60
CA GLY A 243 -8.15 17.54 -7.59
C GLY A 243 -8.80 16.47 -6.71
N VAL A 244 -9.44 15.48 -7.34
CA VAL A 244 -10.05 14.33 -6.65
C VAL A 244 -9.02 13.62 -5.78
N GLY A 245 -7.83 13.29 -6.32
CA GLY A 245 -6.82 12.59 -5.54
C GLY A 245 -6.25 13.42 -4.39
N ALA A 246 -6.05 14.73 -4.56
CA ALA A 246 -5.59 15.60 -3.48
C ALA A 246 -6.63 15.67 -2.34
N GLY A 247 -7.90 15.80 -2.71
CA GLY A 247 -9.02 15.75 -1.77
C GLY A 247 -9.15 14.39 -1.08
N LEU A 248 -8.94 13.28 -1.79
CA LEU A 248 -8.93 11.94 -1.20
C LEU A 248 -7.77 11.76 -0.21
N VAL A 249 -6.57 12.26 -0.51
CA VAL A 249 -5.43 12.23 0.42
C VAL A 249 -5.79 12.97 1.72
N ALA A 250 -6.27 14.21 1.61
CA ALA A 250 -6.67 15.00 2.77
C ALA A 250 -7.82 14.34 3.55
N GLY A 251 -8.87 13.91 2.85
CA GLY A 251 -10.04 13.27 3.44
C GLY A 251 -9.69 11.96 4.14
N THR A 252 -8.78 11.16 3.58
CA THR A 252 -8.32 9.91 4.19
C THR A 252 -7.54 10.16 5.47
N VAL A 253 -6.66 11.18 5.49
CA VAL A 253 -5.92 11.58 6.70
C VAL A 253 -6.89 12.07 7.79
N LEU A 254 -7.83 12.97 7.45
CA LEU A 254 -8.83 13.48 8.39
C LEU A 254 -9.70 12.36 8.96
N TYR A 255 -10.19 11.48 8.09
CA TYR A 255 -10.98 10.32 8.47
C TYR A 255 -10.21 9.39 9.40
N ALA A 256 -8.98 9.00 9.03
CA ALA A 256 -8.19 8.09 9.84
C ALA A 256 -7.82 8.71 11.19
N ALA A 257 -7.47 10.00 11.24
CA ALA A 257 -7.26 10.72 12.48
C ALA A 257 -8.50 10.67 13.38
N ALA A 258 -9.69 10.98 12.83
CA ALA A 258 -10.94 10.93 13.58
C ALA A 258 -11.24 9.52 14.11
N VAL A 259 -11.01 8.47 13.33
CA VAL A 259 -11.19 7.08 13.76
C VAL A 259 -10.22 6.72 14.88
N ARG A 260 -8.93 7.04 14.73
CA ARG A 260 -7.89 6.72 15.71
C ARG A 260 -8.09 7.45 17.03
N LEU A 261 -8.53 8.71 17.00
CA LEU A 261 -8.81 9.51 18.20
C LEU A 261 -10.08 9.06 18.93
N ARG A 262 -11.13 8.67 18.20
CA ARG A 262 -12.43 8.31 18.79
C ARG A 262 -12.54 6.83 19.16
N ARG A 263 -11.75 5.97 18.53
CA ARG A 263 -11.78 4.51 18.73
C ARG A 263 -10.36 3.95 18.71
N PRO A 264 -9.60 4.13 19.81
CA PRO A 264 -8.30 3.49 19.96
C PRO A 264 -8.45 1.99 19.77
N ALA A 265 -7.59 1.38 18.95
CA ALA A 265 -7.55 -0.08 18.86
C ALA A 265 -7.22 -0.65 20.24
N PRO A 266 -7.85 -1.75 20.68
CA PRO A 266 -7.44 -2.44 21.89
C PRO A 266 -5.95 -2.76 21.81
N VAL A 267 -5.19 -2.33 22.82
CA VAL A 267 -3.78 -2.71 22.94
C VAL A 267 -3.74 -4.25 23.05
N PRO A 268 -2.94 -4.97 22.24
CA PRO A 268 -2.80 -6.41 22.41
C PRO A 268 -2.39 -6.70 23.84
N ALA A 269 -3.17 -7.52 24.55
CA ALA A 269 -2.80 -7.98 25.88
C ALA A 269 -1.42 -8.62 25.80
N ALA A 270 -0.52 -8.23 26.71
CA ALA A 270 0.77 -8.89 26.84
C ALA A 270 0.55 -10.40 27.00
N PRO A 271 1.37 -11.26 26.35
CA PRO A 271 1.27 -12.68 26.58
C PRO A 271 1.39 -12.95 28.09
N PRO A 272 0.57 -13.86 28.65
CA PRO A 272 0.64 -14.18 30.07
C PRO A 272 2.07 -14.58 30.42
N VAL A 273 2.64 -13.91 31.42
CA VAL A 273 3.93 -14.27 32.00
C VAL A 273 3.79 -15.73 32.47
N PRO A 274 4.65 -16.66 32.04
CA PRO A 274 4.64 -18.01 32.56
C PRO A 274 4.81 -17.92 34.07
N VAL A 275 3.78 -18.33 34.83
CA VAL A 275 3.89 -18.48 36.28
C VAL A 275 4.96 -19.55 36.50
N PRO A 276 6.05 -19.27 37.25
CA PRO A 276 7.03 -20.28 37.58
C PRO A 276 6.31 -21.44 38.25
N SER A 277 6.44 -22.64 37.68
CA SER A 277 5.97 -23.87 38.33
C SER A 277 6.61 -23.93 39.71
N ALA A 278 5.77 -24.13 40.73
CA ALA A 278 6.23 -24.26 42.11
C ALA A 278 7.34 -25.33 42.19
N PRO A 279 8.43 -25.08 42.93
CA PRO A 279 9.47 -26.07 43.09
C PRO A 279 8.88 -27.36 43.69
N PRO A 280 9.32 -28.54 43.25
CA PRO A 280 8.84 -29.81 43.79
C PRO A 280 9.10 -29.86 45.30
N ALA A 281 8.13 -30.37 46.04
CA ALA A 281 8.21 -30.54 47.49
C ALA A 281 9.46 -31.38 47.85
N PRO A 282 10.16 -31.07 48.95
CA PRO A 282 11.32 -31.83 49.38
C PRO A 282 10.90 -33.28 49.69
N ALA A 283 11.70 -34.23 49.20
CA ALA A 283 11.51 -35.65 49.47
C ALA A 283 11.61 -35.93 50.97
N GLU A 284 10.62 -36.64 51.52
CA GLU A 284 10.70 -37.18 52.87
C GLU A 284 11.87 -38.16 53.00
N PRO A 285 12.63 -38.16 54.11
CA PRO A 285 13.71 -39.10 54.34
C PRO A 285 13.14 -40.50 54.65
N GLY A 286 13.10 -41.34 53.62
CA GLY A 286 12.76 -42.77 53.71
C GLY A 286 13.91 -43.61 54.26
N ALA A 287 13.68 -44.12 55.47
CA ALA A 287 14.13 -45.39 56.07
C ALA A 287 15.36 -46.13 55.51
N VAL A 288 16.28 -46.39 56.44
CA VAL A 288 17.39 -47.35 56.40
C VAL A 288 16.94 -48.75 55.94
N PRO A 289 17.59 -49.42 54.97
CA PRO A 289 17.38 -50.83 54.74
C PRO A 289 18.21 -51.66 55.71
N ALA A 290 17.53 -52.46 56.53
CA ALA A 290 18.12 -53.46 57.40
C ALA A 290 18.76 -54.60 56.59
N ALA A 291 19.93 -55.03 57.06
CA ALA A 291 20.66 -56.17 56.54
C ALA A 291 19.97 -57.51 56.85
N GLY A 292 20.03 -58.43 55.88
CA GLY A 292 20.17 -59.86 56.15
C GLY A 292 18.97 -60.75 55.80
N ARG A 293 19.12 -61.58 54.76
CA ARG A 293 19.41 -63.02 54.92
C ARG A 293 19.66 -63.68 53.56
N ARG A 294 20.82 -64.31 53.47
CA ARG A 294 21.09 -65.37 52.49
C ARG A 294 20.25 -66.61 52.88
N SER A 295 19.59 -67.23 51.93
CA SER A 295 19.50 -68.69 51.91
C SER A 295 19.45 -69.21 50.47
N ARG A 296 20.28 -70.21 50.24
CA ARG A 296 20.39 -71.04 49.03
C ARG A 296 19.20 -72.00 48.93
N ALA A 297 18.85 -72.37 47.71
CA ALA A 297 18.66 -73.75 47.19
C ALA A 297 17.83 -73.64 45.89
N ALA A 298 18.39 -74.06 44.74
CA ALA A 298 18.03 -75.31 44.02
C ALA A 298 16.66 -75.18 43.32
N GLU A 299 16.43 -75.53 42.06
CA GLU A 299 17.12 -76.31 41.06
C GLU A 299 16.42 -76.02 39.71
N ARG A 300 17.09 -76.35 38.62
CA ARG A 300 16.66 -76.41 37.20
C ARG A 300 15.38 -77.26 36.95
N PRO A 301 14.95 -77.52 35.68
CA PRO A 301 14.92 -76.73 34.43
C PRO A 301 13.61 -76.91 33.61
N GLY A 302 13.49 -76.27 32.44
CA GLY A 302 12.63 -76.73 31.32
C GLY A 302 12.20 -75.59 30.40
N ARG A 303 12.76 -75.50 29.19
CA ARG A 303 12.10 -75.87 27.89
C ARG A 303 10.87 -74.99 27.63
N THR A 304 10.79 -74.17 26.58
CA THR A 304 11.36 -74.15 25.22
C THR A 304 11.37 -72.72 24.70
#